data_AF-A0A958WST7-F1
#
_entry.id   AF-A0A958WST7-F1
#
_cell.length_a   1.000
_cell.length_b   1.000
_cell.length_c   1.000
_cell.angle_alpha   90.00
_cell.angle_beta   90.00
_cell.angle_gamma   90.00
#
_symmetry.space_group_name_H-M   'P 1'
#
loop_
_entity.id
_entity.type
_entity.pdbx_description
1 polymer ?
#
loop_
_entity_poly.entity_id
_entity_poly.type
_entity_poly.pdbx_seq_one_letter_code
_entity_poly.pdbx_strand_id
1 'polypeptide(L)'
;MNEQEKSLSDLKIASSKLSDIEYDEIIELIKNSIRLVPVTTAKLKEGALIDRVRVNTDRKLFYKEDDISYIKDECIIAEKLIEYGRANKPHEVMFYGALESSEIPQQRATAIMETVRLLKDKDAVNIEGLLVTMGRWEVQEEIEIVEMVFCTDTIRSNPDVKKAFEYHFERMKFHPMRELALLQLDFFSSEFAKKVENNNDYKVSVAYTDLMLNGKGFAGITYPSVQSGHKGQNIVLKPEIVDKHLKLTLAGTLMIYKNKMKTVVNNHKYALEFGENNSKFNWLDVAAKDVACMEDIMIQLGFQN
;
A
#
# COMPACT_ATOMS: atom_id res chain seq x y z
N MET A 1 -34.05 14.52 0.82
CA MET A 1 -32.85 13.68 0.72
C MET A 1 -33.03 12.79 -0.49
N ASN A 2 -32.19 12.92 -1.51
CA ASN A 2 -32.22 12.02 -2.67
C ASN A 2 -31.71 10.62 -2.24
N GLU A 3 -31.96 9.60 -3.07
CA GLU A 3 -31.61 8.21 -2.75
C GLU A 3 -30.12 8.03 -2.43
N GLN A 4 -29.22 8.74 -3.13
CA GLN A 4 -27.78 8.66 -2.90
C GLN A 4 -27.33 9.28 -1.57
N GLU A 5 -27.91 10.42 -1.19
CA GLU A 5 -27.67 11.06 0.11
C GLU A 5 -28.13 10.15 1.24
N LYS A 6 -29.27 9.46 1.07
CA LYS A 6 -29.74 8.46 2.01
C LYS A 6 -28.76 7.30 2.11
N SER A 7 -28.36 6.70 0.98
CA SER A 7 -27.40 5.59 0.97
C SER A 7 -26.05 5.98 1.57
N LEU A 8 -25.56 7.20 1.35
CA LEU A 8 -24.34 7.69 1.99
C LEU A 8 -24.51 7.86 3.50
N SER A 9 -25.66 8.35 3.96
CA SER A 9 -25.97 8.44 5.38
C SER A 9 -26.03 7.05 6.03
N ASP A 10 -26.72 6.11 5.40
CA ASP A 10 -26.84 4.72 5.87
C ASP A 10 -25.46 4.04 5.90
N LEU A 11 -24.62 4.28 4.89
CA LEU A 11 -23.25 3.79 4.83
C LEU A 11 -22.35 4.37 5.93
N LYS A 12 -22.49 5.65 6.27
CA LYS A 12 -21.78 6.30 7.40
C LYS A 12 -22.22 5.73 8.75
N ILE A 13 -23.49 5.37 8.90
CA ILE A 13 -23.97 4.68 10.10
C ILE A 13 -23.39 3.27 10.16
N ALA A 14 -23.44 2.54 9.04
CA ALA A 14 -22.89 1.19 8.93
C ALA A 14 -21.39 1.14 9.22
N SER A 15 -20.61 2.14 8.77
CA SER A 15 -19.16 2.18 8.98
C SER A 15 -18.74 2.24 10.46
N SER A 16 -19.64 2.62 11.36
CA SER A 16 -19.40 2.59 12.82
C SER A 16 -19.61 1.22 13.47
N LYS A 17 -20.17 0.23 12.76
CA LYS A 17 -20.54 -1.10 13.28
C LYS A 17 -20.23 -2.23 12.29
N LEU A 18 -19.11 -2.14 11.57
CA LEU A 18 -18.78 -3.06 10.47
C LEU A 18 -18.61 -4.52 10.89
N SER A 19 -18.35 -4.80 12.16
CA SER A 19 -18.30 -6.17 12.67
C SER A 19 -19.66 -6.88 12.65
N ASP A 20 -20.76 -6.14 12.69
CA ASP A 20 -22.12 -6.68 12.79
C ASP A 20 -22.85 -6.68 11.44
N ILE A 21 -22.19 -6.22 10.37
CA ILE A 21 -22.81 -6.01 9.05
C ILE A 21 -22.11 -6.90 8.02
N GLU A 22 -22.90 -7.62 7.24
CA GLU A 22 -22.39 -8.48 6.17
C GLU A 22 -21.81 -7.66 5.02
N TYR A 23 -20.78 -8.20 4.36
CA TYR A 23 -20.09 -7.49 3.28
C TYR A 23 -21.01 -7.16 2.10
N ASP A 24 -21.93 -8.07 1.77
CA ASP A 24 -22.90 -7.89 0.68
C ASP A 24 -23.89 -6.74 0.94
N GLU A 25 -24.18 -6.43 2.21
CA GLU A 25 -24.99 -5.25 2.54
C GLU A 25 -24.20 -3.96 2.29
N ILE A 26 -22.92 -3.94 2.66
CA ILE A 26 -22.03 -2.79 2.43
C ILE A 26 -21.86 -2.51 0.94
N ILE A 27 -21.66 -3.53 0.11
CA ILE A 27 -21.44 -3.32 -1.32
C ILE A 27 -22.69 -2.75 -2.02
N GLU A 28 -23.89 -3.18 -1.63
CA GLU A 28 -25.14 -2.63 -2.15
C GLU A 28 -25.35 -1.17 -1.72
N LEU A 29 -25.06 -0.83 -0.46
CA LEU A 29 -25.07 0.56 0.00
C LEU A 29 -24.09 1.44 -0.78
N ILE A 30 -22.87 0.95 -1.04
CA ILE A 30 -21.87 1.68 -1.83
C ILE A 30 -22.36 1.89 -3.26
N LYS A 31 -22.80 0.84 -3.97
CA LYS A 31 -23.30 0.94 -5.35
C LYS A 31 -24.40 2.01 -5.47
N ASN A 32 -25.34 2.00 -4.54
CA ASN A 32 -26.44 2.96 -4.51
C ASN A 32 -25.94 4.38 -4.20
N SER A 33 -24.97 4.53 -3.30
CA SER A 33 -24.40 5.83 -2.98
C SER A 33 -23.64 6.42 -4.18
N ILE A 34 -22.78 5.66 -4.87
CA ILE A 34 -21.79 6.23 -5.80
C ILE A 34 -22.24 6.36 -7.26
N ARG A 35 -23.51 6.07 -7.56
CA ARG A 35 -24.06 5.98 -8.92
C ARG A 35 -23.69 7.13 -9.86
N LEU A 36 -23.59 8.36 -9.34
CA LEU A 36 -23.29 9.58 -10.11
C LEU A 36 -22.02 10.32 -9.66
N VAL A 37 -21.11 9.64 -8.95
CA VAL A 37 -19.93 10.27 -8.35
C VAL A 37 -18.74 10.18 -9.31
N PRO A 38 -18.07 11.31 -9.59
CA PRO A 38 -16.81 11.28 -10.33
C PRO A 38 -15.76 10.53 -9.52
N VAL A 39 -15.09 9.59 -10.18
CA VAL A 39 -13.93 8.90 -9.61
C VAL A 39 -12.72 9.78 -9.84
N THR A 40 -11.92 10.00 -8.81
CA THR A 40 -10.66 10.72 -8.91
C THR A 40 -9.57 9.76 -9.31
N THR A 41 -8.87 10.08 -10.41
CA THR A 41 -7.87 9.22 -11.01
C THR A 41 -6.58 9.96 -11.33
N ALA A 42 -5.48 9.21 -11.21
CA ALA A 42 -4.14 9.60 -11.60
C ALA A 42 -3.60 8.66 -12.68
N LYS A 43 -2.66 9.18 -13.47
CA LYS A 43 -1.91 8.40 -14.47
C LYS A 43 -0.57 8.02 -13.88
N LEU A 44 -0.38 6.73 -13.60
CA LEU A 44 0.92 6.19 -13.25
C LEU A 44 1.72 5.99 -14.53
N LYS A 45 2.74 6.83 -14.73
CA LYS A 45 3.49 6.93 -15.99
C LYS A 45 4.40 5.72 -16.21
N GLU A 46 4.70 5.45 -17.48
CA GLU A 46 5.83 4.60 -17.86
C GLU A 46 7.13 5.09 -17.18
N GLY A 47 7.94 4.16 -16.69
CA GLY A 47 9.15 4.42 -15.92
C GLY A 47 8.90 4.72 -14.44
N ALA A 48 7.65 4.86 -14.00
CA ALA A 48 7.35 4.98 -12.57
C ALA A 48 7.79 3.72 -11.82
N LEU A 49 8.32 3.90 -10.61
CA LEU A 49 8.85 2.82 -9.79
C LEU A 49 7.88 2.48 -8.66
N ILE A 50 7.77 1.21 -8.33
CA ILE A 50 7.00 0.70 -7.19
C ILE A 50 7.91 -0.23 -6.39
N ASP A 51 8.09 0.04 -5.09
CA ASP A 51 8.81 -0.91 -4.22
C ASP A 51 7.81 -1.73 -3.40
N ARG A 52 8.03 -3.04 -3.35
CA ARG A 52 7.29 -3.98 -2.50
C ARG A 52 8.27 -4.72 -1.61
N VAL A 53 7.93 -4.90 -0.35
CA VAL A 53 8.78 -5.59 0.63
C VAL A 53 8.10 -6.85 1.12
N ARG A 54 8.89 -7.91 1.30
CA ARG A 54 8.48 -9.14 1.99
C ARG A 54 9.51 -9.50 3.06
N VAL A 55 9.03 -10.02 4.17
CA VAL A 55 9.88 -10.55 5.24
C VAL A 55 10.40 -11.93 4.83
N ASN A 56 11.70 -12.16 4.99
CA ASN A 56 12.32 -13.45 4.74
C ASN A 56 12.16 -14.36 5.96
N THR A 57 11.62 -15.56 5.77
CA THR A 57 11.57 -16.59 6.81
C THR A 57 12.95 -17.21 7.00
N ASP A 58 13.39 -17.36 8.25
CA ASP A 58 14.68 -17.95 8.63
C ASP A 58 15.90 -17.34 7.90
N ARG A 59 15.81 -16.07 7.49
CA ARG A 59 16.82 -15.36 6.70
C ARG A 59 17.19 -16.03 5.37
N LYS A 60 16.31 -16.87 4.82
CA LYS A 60 16.52 -17.48 3.51
C LYS A 60 16.22 -16.45 2.42
N LEU A 61 17.14 -16.31 1.47
CA LEU A 61 16.94 -15.46 0.29
C LEU A 61 15.82 -16.02 -0.58
N PHE A 62 15.11 -15.12 -1.23
CA PHE A 62 14.18 -15.44 -2.31
C PHE A 62 14.94 -15.52 -3.63
N TYR A 63 14.52 -16.39 -4.54
CA TYR A 63 15.25 -16.64 -5.79
C TYR A 63 14.41 -16.50 -7.05
N LYS A 64 13.09 -16.32 -6.91
CA LYS A 64 12.18 -16.11 -8.02
C LYS A 64 11.28 -14.89 -7.80
N GLU A 65 10.80 -14.31 -8.88
CA GLU A 65 9.87 -13.18 -8.87
C GLU A 65 8.61 -13.48 -8.04
N ASP A 66 8.05 -14.67 -8.19
CA ASP A 66 6.88 -15.12 -7.41
C ASP A 66 7.10 -15.07 -5.90
N ASP A 67 8.34 -15.15 -5.45
CA ASP A 67 8.67 -15.04 -4.04
C ASP A 67 8.57 -13.60 -3.53
N ILE A 68 8.58 -12.58 -4.39
CA ILE A 68 8.59 -11.16 -3.99
C ILE A 68 7.44 -10.34 -4.60
N SER A 69 6.71 -10.91 -5.56
CA SER A 69 5.49 -10.36 -6.15
C SER A 69 4.25 -10.63 -5.25
N TYR A 70 3.07 -10.73 -5.85
CA TYR A 70 1.84 -11.20 -5.20
C TYR A 70 1.87 -12.72 -4.93
N ILE A 71 1.05 -13.19 -4.00
CA ILE A 71 1.06 -14.60 -3.58
C ILE A 71 0.33 -15.44 -4.62
N LYS A 72 0.99 -16.49 -5.14
CA LYS A 72 0.42 -17.42 -6.13
C LYS A 72 0.08 -18.80 -5.56
N ASP A 73 0.58 -19.13 -4.38
CA ASP A 73 0.38 -20.44 -3.75
C ASP A 73 -1.00 -20.51 -3.09
N GLU A 74 -1.86 -21.41 -3.59
CA GLU A 74 -3.25 -21.57 -3.13
C GLU A 74 -3.36 -21.96 -1.65
N CYS A 75 -2.44 -22.78 -1.15
CA CYS A 75 -2.42 -23.16 0.27
C CYS A 75 -2.09 -21.95 1.14
N ILE A 76 -1.09 -21.15 0.75
CA ILE A 76 -0.76 -19.91 1.46
C ILE A 76 -1.93 -18.92 1.41
N ILE A 77 -2.62 -18.81 0.28
CA ILE A 77 -3.80 -17.93 0.15
C ILE A 77 -4.93 -18.39 1.09
N ALA A 78 -5.21 -19.69 1.12
CA ALA A 78 -6.24 -20.26 2.00
C ALA A 78 -5.91 -20.05 3.49
N GLU A 79 -4.64 -20.17 3.88
CA GLU A 79 -4.24 -20.08 5.29
C GLU A 79 -3.95 -18.66 5.79
N LYS A 80 -3.44 -17.77 4.94
CA LYS A 80 -2.89 -16.46 5.36
C LYS A 80 -3.75 -15.28 4.97
N LEU A 81 -4.57 -15.38 3.93
CA LEU A 81 -5.42 -14.29 3.45
C LEU A 81 -6.86 -14.51 3.93
N ILE A 82 -7.07 -14.71 5.24
CA ILE A 82 -8.40 -15.01 5.79
C ILE A 82 -9.18 -13.77 6.26
N GLU A 83 -8.52 -12.61 6.27
CA GLU A 83 -9.07 -11.36 6.80
C GLU A 83 -9.16 -10.31 5.69
N TYR A 84 -10.06 -9.33 5.86
CA TYR A 84 -10.08 -8.15 4.99
C TYR A 84 -8.77 -7.36 5.13
N GLY A 85 -8.13 -7.07 4.00
CA GLY A 85 -7.11 -6.05 3.91
C GLY A 85 -7.73 -4.70 3.56
N ARG A 86 -6.92 -3.64 3.45
CA ARG A 86 -7.46 -2.30 3.11
C ARG A 86 -8.12 -2.25 1.73
N ALA A 87 -7.66 -3.10 0.81
CA ALA A 87 -8.08 -3.12 -0.59
C ALA A 87 -8.33 -4.54 -1.12
N ASN A 88 -8.46 -5.57 -0.26
CA ASN A 88 -8.77 -6.94 -0.69
C ASN A 88 -9.66 -7.67 0.31
N LYS A 89 -10.52 -8.54 -0.21
CA LYS A 89 -11.33 -9.51 0.56
C LYS A 89 -10.46 -10.66 1.07
N PRO A 90 -10.98 -11.46 2.01
CA PRO A 90 -10.43 -12.79 2.28
C PRO A 90 -10.28 -13.58 0.97
N HIS A 91 -9.13 -14.25 0.84
CA HIS A 91 -8.66 -15.06 -0.28
C HIS A 91 -8.45 -14.31 -1.60
N GLU A 92 -8.66 -12.99 -1.61
CA GLU A 92 -8.40 -12.15 -2.77
C GLU A 92 -6.95 -11.68 -2.77
N VAL A 93 -6.22 -12.07 -3.82
CA VAL A 93 -4.82 -11.73 -4.00
C VAL A 93 -4.69 -10.37 -4.68
N MET A 94 -3.91 -9.49 -4.06
CA MET A 94 -3.55 -8.19 -4.63
C MET A 94 -2.06 -7.91 -4.47
N PHE A 95 -1.51 -7.10 -5.37
CA PHE A 95 -0.16 -6.58 -5.27
C PHE A 95 -0.17 -5.24 -4.54
N TYR A 96 0.32 -5.25 -3.30
CA TYR A 96 0.61 -4.07 -2.51
C TYR A 96 2.05 -3.61 -2.72
N GLY A 97 2.24 -2.31 -2.93
CA GLY A 97 3.55 -1.66 -3.03
C GLY A 97 3.49 -0.21 -2.54
N ALA A 98 4.62 0.47 -2.64
CA ALA A 98 4.76 1.87 -2.30
C ALA A 98 5.34 2.69 -3.46
N LEU A 99 4.84 3.91 -3.60
CA LEU A 99 5.31 4.91 -4.53
C LEU A 99 6.18 5.95 -3.81
N GLU A 100 6.98 6.66 -4.59
CA GLU A 100 7.71 7.83 -4.12
C GLU A 100 6.73 8.92 -3.65
N SER A 101 7.09 9.61 -2.57
CA SER A 101 6.42 10.83 -2.12
C SER A 101 7.45 11.90 -1.77
N SER A 102 7.03 13.17 -1.81
CA SER A 102 7.87 14.32 -1.47
C SER A 102 8.44 14.23 -0.05
N GLU A 103 7.70 13.63 0.89
CA GLU A 103 8.13 13.46 2.28
C GLU A 103 8.96 12.19 2.51
N ILE A 104 8.81 11.17 1.65
CA ILE A 104 9.56 9.91 1.69
C ILE A 104 10.04 9.56 0.28
N PRO A 105 11.17 10.17 -0.16
CA PRO A 105 11.66 10.01 -1.53
C PRO A 105 12.07 8.57 -1.85
N GLN A 106 12.51 7.81 -0.84
CA GLN A 106 12.79 6.38 -1.01
C GLN A 106 11.56 5.57 -0.65
N GLN A 107 10.73 5.26 -1.64
CA GLN A 107 9.49 4.47 -1.49
C GLN A 107 9.66 3.13 -0.75
N ARG A 108 10.85 2.51 -0.81
CA ARG A 108 11.21 1.36 0.04
C ARG A 108 10.98 1.59 1.53
N ALA A 109 11.18 2.81 2.05
CA ALA A 109 10.94 3.12 3.45
C ALA A 109 9.46 2.98 3.81
N THR A 110 8.57 3.47 2.93
CA THR A 110 7.11 3.27 3.07
C THR A 110 6.76 1.78 3.02
N ALA A 111 7.28 1.04 2.03
CA ALA A 111 7.05 -0.40 1.92
C ALA A 111 7.53 -1.18 3.16
N ILE A 112 8.68 -0.81 3.74
CA ILE A 112 9.18 -1.37 4.99
C ILE A 112 8.24 -1.08 6.16
N MET A 113 7.81 0.18 6.34
CA MET A 113 6.91 0.57 7.44
C MET A 113 5.55 -0.13 7.38
N GLU A 114 5.02 -0.37 6.18
CA GLU A 114 3.78 -1.12 5.98
C GLU A 114 3.92 -2.61 6.31
N THR A 115 5.07 -3.20 5.98
CA THR A 115 5.27 -4.65 6.04
C THR A 115 5.83 -5.12 7.39
N VAL A 116 6.76 -4.37 7.97
CA VAL A 116 7.59 -4.84 9.08
C VAL A 116 6.91 -4.54 10.42
N ARG A 117 6.23 -5.55 10.96
CA ARG A 117 5.55 -5.47 12.27
C ARG A 117 6.45 -5.01 13.41
N LEU A 118 7.74 -5.38 13.36
CA LEU A 118 8.75 -4.96 14.33
C LEU A 118 8.82 -3.43 14.49
N LEU A 119 8.52 -2.65 13.44
CA LEU A 119 8.55 -1.19 13.51
C LEU A 119 7.35 -0.58 14.23
N LYS A 120 6.24 -1.32 14.37
CA LYS A 120 5.02 -0.88 15.04
C LYS A 120 5.12 -0.98 16.57
N ASP A 121 5.92 -1.92 17.05
CA ASP A 121 6.22 -2.08 18.47
C ASP A 121 7.27 -1.04 18.89
N LYS A 122 6.95 -0.18 19.85
CA LYS A 122 7.84 0.89 20.32
C LYS A 122 8.93 0.41 21.26
N ASP A 123 8.74 -0.75 21.87
CA ASP A 123 9.62 -1.30 22.90
C ASP A 123 10.42 -2.51 22.38
N ALA A 124 10.08 -3.04 21.21
CA ALA A 124 10.80 -4.15 20.61
C ALA A 124 12.30 -3.89 20.41
N VAL A 125 13.08 -4.94 20.67
CA VAL A 125 14.53 -4.98 20.45
C VAL A 125 14.84 -6.16 19.52
N ASN A 126 15.60 -5.91 18.47
CA ASN A 126 16.13 -6.92 17.57
C ASN A 126 17.51 -6.48 17.09
N ILE A 127 18.54 -6.93 17.79
CA ILE A 127 19.95 -6.66 17.46
C ILE A 127 20.54 -7.70 16.50
N GLU A 128 19.90 -8.85 16.34
CA GLU A 128 20.36 -9.88 15.39
C GLU A 128 20.01 -9.48 13.95
N GLY A 129 18.99 -8.64 13.78
CA GLY A 129 18.54 -8.12 12.50
C GLY A 129 17.47 -8.98 11.83
N LEU A 130 16.47 -8.31 11.26
CA LEU A 130 15.42 -8.91 10.45
C LEU A 130 15.77 -8.75 8.97
N LEU A 131 15.88 -9.88 8.26
CA LEU A 131 16.09 -9.87 6.82
C LEU A 131 14.76 -9.62 6.10
N VAL A 132 14.75 -8.64 5.20
CA VAL A 132 13.65 -8.38 4.28
C VAL A 132 14.17 -8.31 2.85
N THR A 133 13.31 -8.68 1.90
CA THR A 133 13.60 -8.55 0.47
C THR A 133 12.63 -7.56 -0.14
N MET A 134 13.19 -6.62 -0.88
CA MET A 134 12.49 -5.60 -1.64
C MET A 134 12.57 -5.97 -3.13
N GLY A 135 11.43 -5.97 -3.80
CA GLY A 135 11.36 -5.92 -5.27
C GLY A 135 11.06 -4.49 -5.71
N ARG A 136 11.80 -4.00 -6.70
CA ARG A 136 11.53 -2.75 -7.40
C ARG A 136 10.98 -3.06 -8.78
N TRP A 137 9.80 -2.52 -9.04
CA TRP A 137 9.02 -2.76 -10.22
C TRP A 137 8.90 -1.48 -11.01
N GLU A 138 9.15 -1.56 -12.30
CA GLU A 138 9.03 -0.43 -13.22
C GLU A 138 7.78 -0.60 -14.07
N VAL A 139 6.97 0.45 -14.14
CA VAL A 139 5.79 0.52 -14.98
C VAL A 139 6.22 0.61 -16.44
N GLN A 140 5.82 -0.36 -17.25
CA GLN A 140 6.21 -0.46 -18.67
C GLN A 140 5.25 0.31 -19.61
N GLU A 141 4.05 0.64 -19.14
CA GLU A 141 3.06 1.41 -19.90
C GLU A 141 2.21 2.23 -18.92
N GLU A 142 1.81 3.44 -19.32
CA GLU A 142 0.93 4.28 -18.50
C GLU A 142 -0.37 3.55 -18.12
N ILE A 143 -0.66 3.49 -16.82
CA ILE A 143 -1.92 2.93 -16.29
C ILE A 143 -2.69 3.98 -15.50
N GLU A 144 -4.02 3.96 -15.64
CA GLU A 144 -4.92 4.80 -14.86
C GLU A 144 -5.31 4.12 -13.55
N ILE A 145 -5.10 4.81 -12.44
CA ILE A 145 -5.36 4.34 -11.08
C ILE A 145 -6.28 5.30 -10.33
N VAL A 146 -7.10 4.77 -9.44
CA VAL A 146 -7.93 5.56 -8.54
C VAL A 146 -7.08 6.15 -7.42
N GLU A 147 -7.33 7.39 -7.01
CA GLU A 147 -6.58 8.03 -5.93
C GLU A 147 -7.47 8.53 -4.79
N MET A 148 -7.08 8.18 -3.56
CA MET A 148 -7.76 8.57 -2.32
C MET A 148 -7.10 9.82 -1.73
N VAL A 149 -7.62 11.00 -2.08
CA VAL A 149 -6.96 12.29 -1.78
C VAL A 149 -7.84 13.32 -1.07
N PHE A 150 -9.06 12.94 -0.68
CA PHE A 150 -10.03 13.89 -0.10
C PHE A 150 -10.07 13.91 1.43
N CYS A 151 -9.31 13.04 2.10
CA CYS A 151 -9.31 12.99 3.57
C CYS A 151 -8.58 14.22 4.14
N THR A 152 -9.31 14.99 4.95
CA THR A 152 -8.83 16.25 5.53
C THR A 152 -7.48 16.12 6.26
N ASP A 153 -7.28 15.05 7.04
CA ASP A 153 -6.04 14.86 7.77
C ASP A 153 -4.85 14.64 6.84
N THR A 154 -5.04 13.84 5.78
CA THR A 154 -4.00 13.56 4.79
C THR A 154 -3.65 14.78 3.94
N ILE A 155 -4.64 15.62 3.61
CA ILE A 155 -4.44 16.90 2.90
C ILE A 155 -3.54 17.84 3.72
N ARG A 156 -3.66 17.81 5.06
CA ARG A 156 -2.85 18.68 5.94
C ARG A 156 -1.42 18.18 6.10
N SER A 157 -1.21 16.88 6.09
CA SER A 157 0.08 16.25 6.43
C SER A 157 0.94 15.84 5.23
N ASN A 158 0.37 15.76 4.02
CA ASN A 158 1.06 15.29 2.82
C ASN A 158 0.92 16.29 1.66
N PRO A 159 2.01 16.95 1.24
CA PRO A 159 2.00 17.92 0.14
C PRO A 159 1.53 17.34 -1.21
N ASP A 160 1.82 16.08 -1.50
CA ASP A 160 1.43 15.43 -2.76
C ASP A 160 -0.08 15.19 -2.78
N VAL A 161 -0.65 14.72 -1.67
CA VAL A 161 -2.09 14.57 -1.49
C VAL A 161 -2.79 15.91 -1.61
N LYS A 162 -2.25 16.96 -0.97
CA LYS A 162 -2.81 18.31 -1.08
C LYS A 162 -2.85 18.79 -2.53
N LYS A 163 -1.76 18.61 -3.28
CA LYS A 163 -1.70 18.99 -4.70
C LYS A 163 -2.71 18.23 -5.54
N ALA A 164 -2.85 16.93 -5.32
CA ALA A 164 -3.84 16.09 -6.01
C ALA A 164 -5.28 16.49 -5.64
N PHE A 165 -5.55 16.74 -4.36
CA PHE A 165 -6.83 17.27 -3.89
C PHE A 165 -7.21 18.57 -4.58
N GLU A 166 -6.31 19.56 -4.58
CA GLU A 166 -6.56 20.88 -5.20
C GLU A 166 -6.88 20.74 -6.69
N TYR A 167 -6.14 19.86 -7.39
CA TYR A 167 -6.40 19.55 -8.79
C TYR A 167 -7.82 19.01 -9.03
N HIS A 168 -8.25 18.00 -8.26
CA HIS A 168 -9.58 17.41 -8.42
C HIS A 168 -10.70 18.32 -7.93
N PHE A 169 -10.47 19.04 -6.84
CA PHE A 169 -11.42 19.99 -6.27
C PHE A 169 -11.79 21.09 -7.26
N GLU A 170 -10.80 21.65 -7.96
CA GLU A 170 -11.05 22.64 -9.02
C GLU A 170 -11.78 22.06 -10.22
N ARG A 171 -11.45 20.82 -10.64
CA ARG A 171 -12.15 20.14 -11.74
C ARG A 171 -13.62 19.85 -11.43
N MET A 172 -13.99 19.74 -10.16
CA MET A 172 -15.36 19.53 -9.73
C MET A 172 -16.18 20.82 -9.59
N LYS A 173 -15.60 22.01 -9.84
CA LYS A 173 -16.25 23.31 -9.62
C LYS A 173 -17.63 23.44 -10.27
N PHE A 174 -17.80 22.86 -11.46
CA PHE A 174 -19.06 22.92 -12.22
C PHE A 174 -19.83 21.59 -12.22
N HIS A 175 -19.47 20.64 -11.36
CA HIS A 175 -20.16 19.36 -11.30
C HIS A 175 -21.58 19.55 -10.73
N PRO A 176 -22.65 19.06 -11.39
CA PRO A 176 -24.03 19.27 -10.93
C PRO A 176 -24.31 18.75 -9.51
N MET A 177 -23.56 17.74 -9.08
CA MET A 177 -23.67 17.13 -7.75
C MET A 177 -22.42 17.35 -6.91
N ARG A 178 -21.76 18.50 -7.06
CA ARG A 178 -20.46 18.79 -6.43
C ARG A 178 -20.46 18.53 -4.93
N GLU A 179 -21.46 19.01 -4.19
CA GLU A 179 -21.50 18.85 -2.72
C GLU A 179 -21.57 17.39 -2.30
N LEU A 180 -22.47 16.61 -2.92
CA LEU A 180 -22.59 15.18 -2.65
C LEU A 180 -21.32 14.43 -3.06
N ALA A 181 -20.74 14.74 -4.23
CA ALA A 181 -19.49 14.14 -4.69
C ALA A 181 -18.33 14.40 -3.70
N LEU A 182 -18.19 15.63 -3.19
CA LEU A 182 -17.18 15.97 -2.20
C LEU A 182 -17.37 15.18 -0.90
N LEU A 183 -18.60 15.05 -0.41
CA LEU A 183 -18.90 14.27 0.79
C LEU A 183 -18.57 12.79 0.62
N GLN A 184 -18.73 12.24 -0.58
CA GLN A 184 -18.43 10.84 -0.87
C GLN A 184 -16.94 10.62 -1.02
N LEU A 185 -16.25 11.48 -1.75
CA LEU A 185 -14.80 11.41 -1.92
C LEU A 185 -14.08 11.53 -0.56
N ASP A 186 -14.51 12.46 0.30
CA ASP A 186 -13.99 12.61 1.67
C ASP A 186 -14.25 11.35 2.51
N PHE A 187 -15.47 10.81 2.45
CA PHE A 187 -15.83 9.59 3.18
C PHE A 187 -14.95 8.41 2.77
N PHE A 188 -14.88 8.07 1.49
CA PHE A 188 -14.07 6.94 1.05
C PHE A 188 -12.58 7.17 1.31
N SER A 189 -12.07 8.38 1.05
CA SER A 189 -10.67 8.69 1.36
C SER A 189 -10.36 8.52 2.86
N SER A 190 -11.31 8.88 3.73
CA SER A 190 -11.16 8.72 5.19
C SER A 190 -11.18 7.25 5.62
N GLU A 191 -11.97 6.40 4.96
CA GLU A 191 -11.94 4.95 5.19
C GLU A 191 -10.58 4.33 4.83
N PHE A 192 -9.88 4.87 3.82
CA PHE A 192 -8.49 4.48 3.51
C PHE A 192 -7.46 5.09 4.46
N ALA A 193 -7.71 6.26 5.05
CA ALA A 193 -6.75 6.97 5.90
C ALA A 193 -6.85 6.61 7.40
N LYS A 194 -7.90 5.91 7.83
CA LYS A 194 -8.13 5.58 9.24
C LYS A 194 -7.15 4.53 9.77
N LYS A 195 -6.84 4.66 11.06
CA LYS A 195 -6.24 3.58 11.86
C LYS A 195 -7.34 2.57 12.14
N VAL A 196 -7.02 1.29 12.00
CA VAL A 196 -7.94 0.20 12.29
C VAL A 196 -7.38 -0.64 13.42
N GLU A 197 -8.29 -1.17 14.22
CA GLU A 197 -7.97 -2.14 15.26
C GLU A 197 -8.48 -3.53 14.87
N ASN A 198 -9.54 -3.58 14.06
CA ASN A 198 -10.14 -4.80 13.56
C ASN A 198 -10.14 -4.81 12.02
N ASN A 199 -9.85 -5.96 11.40
CA ASN A 199 -9.86 -6.07 9.95
C ASN A 199 -11.26 -5.90 9.34
N ASN A 200 -12.35 -6.14 10.08
CA ASN A 200 -13.70 -5.79 9.63
C ASN A 200 -13.87 -4.29 9.35
N ASP A 201 -13.04 -3.43 9.94
CA ASP A 201 -13.06 -1.99 9.68
C ASP A 201 -12.73 -1.66 8.22
N TYR A 202 -12.15 -2.60 7.46
CA TYR A 202 -11.84 -2.43 6.05
C TYR A 202 -12.98 -2.75 5.08
N LYS A 203 -14.12 -3.27 5.54
CA LYS A 203 -15.21 -3.69 4.63
C LYS A 203 -15.62 -2.58 3.64
N VAL A 204 -15.67 -1.31 4.09
CA VAL A 204 -16.04 -0.18 3.22
C VAL A 204 -14.95 0.12 2.19
N SER A 205 -13.67 0.18 2.58
CA SER A 205 -12.56 0.44 1.66
C SER A 205 -12.39 -0.70 0.65
N VAL A 206 -12.62 -1.94 1.08
CA VAL A 206 -12.62 -3.12 0.20
C VAL A 206 -13.78 -3.11 -0.78
N ALA A 207 -15.00 -2.84 -0.32
CA ALA A 207 -16.17 -2.76 -1.21
C ALA A 207 -16.06 -1.60 -2.20
N TYR A 208 -15.48 -0.47 -1.80
CA TYR A 208 -15.12 0.59 -2.75
C TYR A 208 -14.08 0.11 -3.77
N THR A 209 -13.02 -0.58 -3.31
CA THR A 209 -11.98 -1.15 -4.18
C THR A 209 -12.57 -2.12 -5.20
N ASP A 210 -13.39 -3.08 -4.76
CA ASP A 210 -14.05 -4.07 -5.61
C ASP A 210 -14.87 -3.38 -6.72
N LEU A 211 -15.65 -2.37 -6.35
CA LEU A 211 -16.44 -1.61 -7.32
C LEU A 211 -15.59 -0.84 -8.32
N MET A 212 -14.45 -0.28 -7.91
CA MET A 212 -13.54 0.43 -8.82
C MET A 212 -12.80 -0.53 -9.75
N LEU A 213 -12.25 -1.62 -9.22
CA LEU A 213 -11.37 -2.51 -9.97
C LEU A 213 -12.15 -3.53 -10.81
N ASN A 214 -13.22 -4.11 -10.25
CA ASN A 214 -14.02 -5.14 -10.91
C ASN A 214 -15.26 -4.54 -11.59
N GLY A 215 -15.87 -3.52 -10.99
CA GLY A 215 -17.05 -2.86 -11.56
C GLY A 215 -16.73 -1.82 -12.64
N LYS A 216 -15.67 -1.02 -12.46
CA LYS A 216 -15.28 0.06 -13.39
C LYS A 216 -14.03 -0.23 -14.20
N GLY A 217 -13.29 -1.29 -13.89
CA GLY A 217 -12.14 -1.74 -14.68
C GLY A 217 -10.86 -0.93 -14.48
N PHE A 218 -10.73 -0.17 -13.38
CA PHE A 218 -9.48 0.53 -13.06
C PHE A 218 -8.35 -0.47 -12.74
N ALA A 219 -7.11 -0.06 -13.00
CA ALA A 219 -5.93 -0.92 -12.83
C ALA A 219 -5.54 -1.09 -11.34
N GLY A 220 -5.85 -0.10 -10.51
CA GLY A 220 -5.50 -0.12 -9.10
C GLY A 220 -5.98 1.11 -8.34
N ILE A 221 -5.56 1.18 -7.08
CA ILE A 221 -5.88 2.27 -6.17
C ILE A 221 -4.63 2.73 -5.42
N THR A 222 -4.50 4.03 -5.22
CA THR A 222 -3.44 4.64 -4.42
C THR A 222 -4.03 5.41 -3.23
N TYR A 223 -3.34 5.34 -2.10
CA TYR A 223 -3.76 5.99 -0.86
C TYR A 223 -2.58 6.31 0.06
N PRO A 224 -2.70 7.33 0.93
CA PRO A 224 -1.63 7.68 1.88
C PRO A 224 -1.37 6.57 2.91
N SER A 225 -0.10 6.35 3.24
CA SER A 225 0.32 5.31 4.18
C SER A 225 0.04 5.70 5.63
N VAL A 226 -0.90 5.01 6.28
CA VAL A 226 -1.21 5.21 7.71
C VAL A 226 0.00 4.92 8.59
N GLN A 227 0.84 3.92 8.23
CA GLN A 227 2.00 3.53 9.04
C GLN A 227 3.12 4.58 9.03
N SER A 228 3.20 5.39 7.98
CA SER A 228 4.14 6.51 7.88
C SER A 228 3.59 7.84 8.42
N GLY A 229 2.42 7.84 9.05
CA GLY A 229 1.72 9.08 9.41
C GLY A 229 1.28 9.87 8.18
N HIS A 230 0.84 9.15 7.14
CA HIS A 230 0.34 9.66 5.86
C HIS A 230 1.38 10.31 4.95
N LYS A 231 2.67 10.24 5.29
CA LYS A 231 3.78 10.84 4.52
C LYS A 231 4.15 10.04 3.27
N GLY A 232 4.09 8.72 3.36
CA GLY A 232 4.32 7.80 2.25
C GLY A 232 3.06 7.55 1.44
N GLN A 233 3.22 7.04 0.22
CA GLN A 233 2.12 6.69 -0.67
C GLN A 233 2.10 5.19 -0.95
N ASN A 234 0.95 4.54 -0.74
CA ASN A 234 0.73 3.14 -1.07
C ASN A 234 0.04 3.00 -2.42
N ILE A 235 0.25 1.87 -3.09
CA ILE A 235 -0.47 1.47 -4.29
C ILE A 235 -0.88 0.00 -4.18
N VAL A 236 -2.05 -0.30 -4.71
CA VAL A 236 -2.59 -1.65 -4.81
C VAL A 236 -3.03 -1.91 -6.25
N LEU A 237 -2.52 -2.99 -6.84
CA LEU A 237 -2.77 -3.39 -8.23
C LEU A 237 -3.34 -4.80 -8.28
N LYS A 238 -4.16 -5.08 -9.29
CA LYS A 238 -4.60 -6.44 -9.56
C LYS A 238 -3.47 -7.30 -10.16
N PRO A 239 -3.44 -8.62 -9.89
CA PRO A 239 -2.45 -9.53 -10.45
C PRO A 239 -2.23 -9.38 -11.96
N GLU A 240 -3.30 -9.30 -12.75
CA GLU A 240 -3.22 -9.17 -14.20
C GLU A 240 -2.57 -7.85 -14.66
N ILE A 241 -2.65 -6.80 -13.84
CA ILE A 241 -1.98 -5.53 -14.12
C ILE A 241 -0.49 -5.64 -13.86
N VAL A 242 -0.10 -6.35 -12.79
CA VAL A 242 1.31 -6.60 -12.47
C VAL A 242 1.96 -7.40 -13.59
N ASP A 243 1.36 -8.53 -13.96
CA ASP A 243 1.94 -9.44 -14.97
C ASP A 243 2.07 -8.80 -16.35
N LYS A 244 1.18 -7.85 -16.68
CA LYS A 244 1.14 -7.20 -17.99
C LYS A 244 1.96 -5.90 -18.05
N HIS A 245 1.93 -5.09 -17.00
CA HIS A 245 2.40 -3.71 -17.05
C HIS A 245 3.61 -3.44 -16.14
N LEU A 246 4.02 -4.38 -15.29
CA LEU A 246 5.19 -4.20 -14.44
C LEU A 246 6.35 -5.10 -14.86
N LYS A 247 7.56 -4.59 -14.69
CA LYS A 247 8.79 -5.35 -14.84
C LYS A 247 9.61 -5.26 -13.57
N LEU A 248 10.02 -6.40 -13.02
CA LEU A 248 11.00 -6.43 -11.94
C LEU A 248 12.35 -5.93 -12.49
N THR A 249 12.90 -4.85 -11.93
CA THR A 249 14.17 -4.25 -12.35
C THR A 249 15.29 -4.41 -11.33
N LEU A 250 14.93 -4.60 -10.05
CA LEU A 250 15.89 -4.85 -8.97
C LEU A 250 15.23 -5.70 -7.87
N ALA A 251 15.96 -6.69 -7.37
CA ALA A 251 15.69 -7.31 -6.08
C ALA A 251 16.81 -6.92 -5.11
N GLY A 252 16.47 -6.49 -3.90
CA GLY A 252 17.44 -6.05 -2.89
C GLY A 252 17.06 -6.58 -1.52
N THR A 253 18.02 -7.07 -0.75
CA THR A 253 17.78 -7.45 0.64
C THR A 253 18.35 -6.42 1.60
N LEU A 254 17.61 -6.17 2.68
CA LEU A 254 17.95 -5.24 3.73
C LEU A 254 17.91 -5.96 5.08
N MET A 255 18.82 -5.59 5.98
CA MET A 255 18.81 -6.02 7.38
C MET A 255 18.29 -4.88 8.25
N ILE A 256 17.20 -5.15 8.99
CA ILE A 256 16.56 -4.16 9.85
C ILE A 256 16.87 -4.50 11.31
N TYR A 257 17.53 -3.57 11.99
CA TYR A 257 17.87 -3.67 13.40
C TYR A 257 17.04 -2.66 14.19
N LYS A 258 16.72 -3.02 15.44
CA LYS A 258 15.87 -2.17 16.28
C LYS A 258 16.29 -2.23 17.75
N ASN A 259 16.23 -1.08 18.40
CA ASN A 259 16.29 -0.94 19.84
C ASN A 259 15.25 0.10 20.25
N LYS A 260 14.08 -0.36 20.71
CA LYS A 260 12.94 0.50 21.05
C LYS A 260 12.58 1.42 19.87
N MET A 261 12.65 2.74 20.07
CA MET A 261 12.35 3.74 19.05
C MET A 261 13.45 3.94 17.99
N LYS A 262 14.64 3.36 18.18
CA LYS A 262 15.75 3.48 17.23
C LYS A 262 15.72 2.31 16.25
N THR A 263 15.81 2.62 14.95
CA THR A 263 15.83 1.63 13.86
C THR A 263 16.99 1.95 12.94
N VAL A 264 17.73 0.92 12.55
CA VAL A 264 18.78 1.01 11.52
C VAL A 264 18.43 0.04 10.41
N VAL A 265 18.45 0.52 9.16
CA VAL A 265 18.23 -0.30 7.96
C VAL A 265 19.55 -0.35 7.21
N ASN A 266 20.13 -1.54 7.09
CA ASN A 266 21.41 -1.74 6.42
C ASN A 266 21.20 -2.49 5.09
N ASN A 267 21.95 -2.11 4.06
CA ASN A 267 21.96 -2.87 2.81
C ASN A 267 22.67 -4.22 3.03
N HIS A 268 22.29 -5.25 2.27
CA HIS A 268 22.91 -6.57 2.39
C HIS A 268 23.32 -7.16 1.03
N LYS A 269 22.35 -7.47 0.17
CA LYS A 269 22.57 -8.06 -1.15
C LYS A 269 21.62 -7.45 -2.17
N TYR A 270 21.94 -7.57 -3.45
CA TYR A 270 21.06 -7.16 -4.54
C TYR A 270 21.21 -8.09 -5.75
N ALA A 271 20.20 -8.12 -6.61
CA ALA A 271 20.21 -8.83 -7.88
C ALA A 271 19.61 -7.91 -8.97
N LEU A 272 20.30 -7.84 -10.10
CA LEU A 272 19.85 -7.19 -11.33
C LEU A 272 19.62 -8.19 -12.46
N GLU A 273 20.12 -9.42 -12.28
CA GLU A 273 19.93 -10.55 -13.20
C GLU A 273 19.08 -11.60 -12.51
N PHE A 274 17.97 -11.99 -13.14
CA PHE A 274 16.97 -12.86 -12.52
C PHE A 274 16.90 -14.25 -13.16
N GLY A 275 17.77 -14.54 -14.12
CA GLY A 275 17.74 -15.78 -14.90
C GLY A 275 16.51 -15.89 -15.81
N GLU A 276 16.32 -17.08 -16.40
CA GLU A 276 15.17 -17.36 -17.25
C GLU A 276 13.86 -17.25 -16.46
N ASN A 277 12.87 -16.55 -17.02
CA ASN A 277 11.55 -16.30 -16.42
C ASN A 277 11.63 -15.75 -14.98
N ASN A 278 12.67 -14.97 -14.68
CA ASN A 278 12.91 -14.37 -13.37
C ASN A 278 12.88 -15.40 -12.21
N SER A 279 13.43 -16.59 -12.43
CA SER A 279 13.36 -17.72 -11.50
C SER A 279 14.68 -18.07 -10.77
N LYS A 280 15.77 -17.36 -11.07
CA LYS A 280 17.11 -17.61 -10.52
C LYS A 280 17.86 -16.30 -10.29
N PHE A 281 17.56 -15.63 -9.19
CA PHE A 281 18.20 -14.36 -8.84
C PHE A 281 19.69 -14.54 -8.59
N ASN A 282 20.51 -13.79 -9.33
CA ASN A 282 21.95 -13.71 -9.14
C ASN A 282 22.27 -12.68 -8.06
N TRP A 283 22.33 -13.13 -6.80
CA TRP A 283 22.58 -12.27 -5.66
C TRP A 283 24.06 -11.87 -5.53
N LEU A 284 24.30 -10.57 -5.56
CA LEU A 284 25.60 -9.92 -5.36
C LEU A 284 25.65 -9.24 -3.99
N ASP A 285 26.83 -9.23 -3.38
CA ASP A 285 27.09 -8.45 -2.18
C ASP A 285 27.12 -6.95 -2.49
N VAL A 286 26.56 -6.16 -1.59
CA VAL A 286 26.67 -4.69 -1.65
C VAL A 286 28.10 -4.30 -1.30
N ALA A 287 28.63 -3.25 -1.95
CA ALA A 287 29.98 -2.79 -1.68
C ALA A 287 30.15 -2.39 -0.21
N ALA A 288 31.30 -2.72 0.38
CA ALA A 288 31.53 -2.52 1.82
C ALA A 288 31.32 -1.08 2.31
N LYS A 289 31.56 -0.08 1.45
CA LYS A 289 31.31 1.34 1.74
C LYS A 289 29.82 1.70 1.91
N ASP A 290 28.93 0.88 1.37
CA ASP A 290 27.49 1.08 1.34
C ASP A 290 26.75 0.19 2.36
N VAL A 291 27.52 -0.46 3.24
CA VAL A 291 27.07 -1.34 4.33
C VAL A 291 27.69 -0.85 5.64
N ALA A 292 26.85 -0.51 6.62
CA ALA A 292 27.32 -0.15 7.96
C ALA A 292 27.90 -1.39 8.68
N CYS A 293 29.02 -1.23 9.39
CA CYS A 293 29.56 -2.32 10.21
C CYS A 293 28.75 -2.50 11.50
N MET A 294 28.89 -3.65 12.18
CA MET A 294 28.10 -3.92 13.38
C MET A 294 28.38 -2.93 14.52
N GLU A 295 29.60 -2.42 14.63
CA GLU A 295 29.94 -1.39 15.62
C GLU A 295 29.13 -0.10 15.38
N ASP A 296 29.11 0.39 14.14
CA ASP A 296 28.34 1.57 13.75
C ASP A 296 26.83 1.37 13.97
N ILE A 297 26.32 0.16 13.69
CA ILE A 297 24.91 -0.19 13.93
C ILE A 297 24.60 -0.10 15.43
N MET A 298 25.43 -0.70 16.28
CA MET A 298 25.20 -0.69 17.73
C MET A 298 25.25 0.73 18.31
N ILE A 299 26.18 1.57 17.83
CA ILE A 299 26.27 2.99 18.18
C ILE A 299 24.98 3.71 17.79
N GLN A 300 24.52 3.55 16.55
CA GLN A 300 23.28 4.18 16.07
C GLN A 300 22.05 3.70 16.86
N LEU A 301 22.03 2.44 17.28
CA LEU A 301 20.99 1.88 18.16
C LEU A 301 21.10 2.35 19.62
N GLY A 302 22.12 3.14 19.97
CA GLY A 302 22.31 3.68 21.33
C GLY A 302 22.90 2.69 22.32
N PHE A 303 23.53 1.62 21.85
CA PHE A 303 24.40 0.80 22.68
C PHE A 303 25.81 1.40 22.58
N GLN A 304 26.18 2.25 23.52
CA GLN A 304 27.58 2.59 23.78
C GLN A 304 27.93 2.19 25.21
N ASN A 305 29.17 1.69 25.34
CA ASN A 305 29.83 1.26 26.58
C ASN A 305 29.91 2.38 27.62
#